data_AF-B8BSX4-F1
#
_entry.id   AF-B8BSX4-F1
#
_cell.length_a   1.000
_cell.length_b   1.000
_cell.length_c   1.000
_cell.angle_alpha   90.00
_cell.angle_beta   90.00
_cell.angle_gamma   90.00
#
_symmetry.space_group_name_H-M   'P 1'
#
loop_
_entity.id
_entity.type
_entity.pdbx_description
1 polymer ?
#
loop_
_entity_poly.entity_id
_entity_poly.type
_entity_poly.pdbx_seq_one_letter_code
_entity_poly.pdbx_strand_id
1 'polypeptide(L)'
;MPFSKTKGKPKYTCSGNINANGKRRSIANHADGVTNEEEESDVGVDDDDDDDDVSTFQSSSDAAGGELTKCSVCKKRFCRKNCLIGACVQCCNDPTCAPHSEAREQLKRKKAILDGTNVITELAKKKRASKVTPGLFHDTSIEYFGETAVLWNVGEFLENTKLREDAMRRCRRKTATVQSKRESENKVGGGRAKRFKYIHEQLYQKSLQK
;
A
#
# COMPACT_ATOMS: atom_id res chain seq x y z
N MET A 1 11.25 -18.22 -57.32
CA MET A 1 11.20 -19.38 -56.41
C MET A 1 10.10 -19.14 -55.38
N PRO A 2 9.11 -20.04 -55.23
CA PRO A 2 7.96 -19.84 -54.35
C PRO A 2 8.29 -20.24 -52.90
N PHE A 3 8.04 -19.34 -51.95
CA PHE A 3 8.14 -19.62 -50.51
C PHE A 3 6.85 -20.28 -50.00
N SER A 4 6.94 -21.57 -49.71
CA SER A 4 5.87 -22.41 -49.18
C SER A 4 5.56 -22.04 -47.72
N LYS A 5 4.29 -21.70 -47.45
CA LYS A 5 3.74 -21.52 -46.10
C LYS A 5 3.56 -22.88 -45.41
N THR A 6 4.21 -23.11 -44.27
CA THR A 6 3.84 -24.21 -43.36
C THR A 6 3.23 -23.66 -42.08
N LYS A 7 1.91 -23.86 -41.95
CA LYS A 7 1.13 -23.59 -40.73
C LYS A 7 1.33 -24.73 -39.73
N GLY A 8 2.18 -24.54 -38.73
CA GLY A 8 2.25 -25.40 -37.55
C GLY A 8 1.39 -24.84 -36.43
N LYS A 9 0.21 -25.41 -36.15
CA LYS A 9 -0.56 -25.11 -34.95
C LYS A 9 -0.03 -25.96 -33.79
N PRO A 10 0.37 -25.39 -32.64
CA PRO A 10 0.62 -26.19 -31.44
C PRO A 10 -0.71 -26.68 -30.84
N LYS A 11 -0.85 -28.00 -30.71
CA LYS A 11 -1.91 -28.64 -29.92
C LYS A 11 -1.48 -28.63 -28.46
N TYR A 12 -2.02 -27.73 -27.65
CA TYR A 12 -1.89 -27.82 -26.20
C TYR A 12 -3.03 -28.67 -25.65
N THR A 13 -2.75 -29.93 -25.35
CA THR A 13 -3.63 -30.77 -24.51
C THR A 13 -3.30 -30.46 -23.05
N CYS A 14 -4.16 -29.68 -22.39
CA CYS A 14 -4.10 -29.47 -20.96
C CYS A 14 -4.77 -30.67 -20.28
N SER A 15 -4.00 -31.70 -19.97
CA SER A 15 -4.46 -32.84 -19.17
C SER A 15 -4.64 -32.37 -17.73
N GLY A 16 -5.88 -32.04 -17.36
CA GLY A 16 -6.27 -31.70 -16.00
C GLY A 16 -6.07 -32.90 -15.07
N ASN A 17 -5.18 -32.75 -14.09
CA ASN A 17 -4.96 -33.73 -13.04
C ASN A 17 -5.97 -33.46 -11.92
N ILE A 18 -7.11 -34.18 -11.92
CA ILE A 18 -8.14 -34.08 -10.88
C ILE A 18 -7.71 -35.00 -9.73
N ASN A 19 -7.01 -34.42 -8.75
CA ASN A 19 -6.67 -35.13 -7.53
C ASN A 19 -7.88 -35.07 -6.57
N ALA A 20 -8.64 -36.16 -6.54
CA ALA A 20 -9.72 -36.39 -5.59
C ALA A 20 -9.15 -36.80 -4.23
N ASN A 21 -8.73 -35.81 -3.43
CA ASN A 21 -8.74 -35.82 -1.96
C ASN A 21 -7.75 -34.78 -1.40
N GLY A 22 -8.18 -34.05 -0.37
CA GLY A 22 -7.25 -33.44 0.57
C GLY A 22 -7.18 -31.92 0.54
N LYS A 23 -8.19 -31.27 1.12
CA LYS A 23 -8.02 -30.19 2.12
C LYS A 23 -6.91 -29.16 1.81
N ARG A 24 -7.16 -28.29 0.83
CA ARG A 24 -6.42 -27.01 0.74
C ARG A 24 -6.82 -26.12 1.91
N ARG A 25 -5.92 -25.95 2.88
CA ARG A 25 -5.95 -24.78 3.79
C ARG A 25 -5.66 -23.54 2.93
N SER A 26 -6.69 -22.78 2.62
CA SER A 26 -6.52 -21.41 2.15
C SER A 26 -6.13 -20.54 3.34
N ILE A 27 -4.89 -20.04 3.32
CA ILE A 27 -4.49 -18.91 4.15
C ILE A 27 -5.20 -17.71 3.52
N ALA A 28 -6.38 -17.38 4.06
CA ALA A 28 -7.10 -16.16 3.72
C ALA A 28 -6.34 -15.00 4.34
N ASN A 29 -5.61 -14.25 3.51
CA ASN A 29 -5.13 -12.93 3.86
C ASN A 29 -6.39 -12.06 4.08
N HIS A 30 -6.65 -11.71 5.34
CA HIS A 30 -7.59 -10.66 5.70
C HIS A 30 -7.13 -9.36 5.05
N ALA A 31 -7.89 -8.88 4.07
CA ALA A 31 -7.82 -7.50 3.62
C ALA A 31 -8.94 -6.77 4.33
N ASP A 32 -8.57 -5.94 5.31
CA ASP A 32 -9.47 -5.05 6.02
C ASP A 32 -10.14 -4.10 5.03
N GLY A 33 -11.46 -4.02 5.15
CA GLY A 33 -12.30 -3.10 4.39
C GLY A 33 -12.10 -1.69 4.92
N VAL A 34 -11.25 -0.93 4.22
CA VAL A 34 -11.19 0.53 4.36
C VAL A 34 -12.29 1.10 3.45
N THR A 35 -13.36 1.58 4.07
CA THR A 35 -14.35 2.47 3.45
C THR A 35 -13.69 3.82 3.25
N ASN A 36 -13.19 4.10 2.05
CA ASN A 36 -12.81 5.47 1.68
C ASN A 36 -14.08 6.16 1.17
N GLU A 37 -14.64 7.01 2.01
CA GLU A 37 -15.45 8.13 1.58
C GLU A 37 -14.53 9.04 0.77
N GLU A 38 -14.90 9.29 -0.50
CA GLU A 38 -14.16 10.13 -1.42
C GLU A 38 -14.42 11.60 -1.04
N GLU A 39 -13.66 12.11 -0.07
CA GLU A 39 -13.43 13.55 0.04
C GLU A 39 -12.44 13.96 -1.06
N GLU A 40 -12.97 14.58 -2.10
CA GLU A 40 -12.18 15.33 -3.07
C GLU A 40 -11.59 16.56 -2.36
N SER A 41 -10.37 16.42 -1.84
CA SER A 41 -9.59 17.57 -1.38
C SER A 41 -8.79 18.12 -2.57
N ASP A 42 -9.26 19.27 -3.05
CA ASP A 42 -8.55 20.17 -3.96
C ASP A 42 -7.36 20.78 -3.20
N VAL A 43 -6.25 20.06 -3.16
CA VAL A 43 -4.98 20.57 -2.65
C VAL A 43 -4.26 21.23 -3.82
N GLY A 44 -4.49 22.53 -3.98
CA GLY A 44 -3.58 23.41 -4.71
C GLY A 44 -2.19 23.27 -4.10
N VAL A 45 -1.24 22.76 -4.89
CA VAL A 45 0.18 22.75 -4.53
C VAL A 45 0.73 24.05 -5.10
N ASP A 46 0.72 25.10 -4.28
CA ASP A 46 1.55 26.26 -4.49
C ASP A 46 3.00 25.81 -4.22
N ASP A 47 3.73 25.49 -5.28
CA ASP A 47 5.19 25.33 -5.31
C ASP A 47 5.81 26.72 -5.12
N ASP A 48 5.75 27.24 -3.89
CA ASP A 48 6.62 28.33 -3.46
C ASP A 48 7.98 27.72 -3.07
N ASP A 49 8.84 27.60 -4.08
CA ASP A 49 10.30 27.44 -3.95
C ASP A 49 10.87 28.70 -3.26
N ASP A 50 10.65 28.84 -1.95
CA ASP A 50 11.41 29.75 -1.09
C ASP A 50 12.75 29.08 -0.72
N ASP A 51 13.66 29.04 -1.69
CA ASP A 51 15.10 29.00 -1.42
C ASP A 51 15.54 30.35 -0.82
N ASP A 52 16.40 30.29 0.21
CA ASP A 52 17.07 31.40 0.90
C ASP A 52 16.37 32.08 2.11
N ASP A 53 16.15 31.34 3.20
CA ASP A 53 16.31 31.93 4.54
C ASP A 53 17.67 31.53 5.12
N VAL A 54 18.69 32.33 4.78
CA VAL A 54 19.94 32.43 5.55
C VAL A 54 19.62 33.06 6.91
N SER A 55 19.07 32.25 7.80
CA SER A 55 18.91 32.57 9.21
C SER A 55 20.30 32.81 9.81
N THR A 56 20.73 34.07 9.74
CA THR A 56 21.87 34.61 10.47
C THR A 56 21.44 34.67 11.93
N PHE A 57 21.53 33.51 12.58
CA PHE A 57 21.22 33.33 13.98
C PHE A 57 22.31 34.04 14.80
N GLN A 58 22.16 35.35 14.98
CA GLN A 58 22.96 36.12 15.95
C GLN A 58 22.52 35.73 17.36
N SER A 59 23.06 34.61 17.84
CA SER A 59 22.97 34.23 19.24
C SER A 59 23.86 35.16 20.08
N SER A 60 23.23 36.18 20.64
CA SER A 60 23.74 36.89 21.82
C SER A 60 23.66 35.96 23.03
N SER A 61 24.73 35.24 23.32
CA SER A 61 24.94 34.63 24.63
C SER A 61 26.41 34.76 25.00
N ASP A 62 26.72 35.80 25.78
CA ASP A 62 27.96 35.99 26.51
C ASP A 62 28.12 34.89 27.57
N ALA A 63 28.69 33.74 27.17
CA ALA A 63 29.38 32.81 28.05
C ALA A 63 30.19 31.79 27.22
N ALA A 64 31.52 31.94 27.20
CA ALA A 64 32.51 31.01 26.65
C ALA A 64 32.35 30.64 25.15
N GLY A 65 32.63 31.62 24.28
CA GLY A 65 32.67 31.46 22.83
C GLY A 65 33.79 30.54 22.32
N GLY A 66 33.53 29.24 22.29
CA GLY A 66 34.28 28.31 21.44
C GLY A 66 33.71 28.33 20.02
N GLU A 67 34.50 28.76 19.03
CA GLU A 67 34.12 28.69 17.60
C GLU A 67 33.60 27.29 17.26
N LEU A 68 32.46 27.22 16.59
CA LEU A 68 31.79 25.96 16.33
C LEU A 68 32.30 25.39 15.00
N THR A 69 32.68 24.10 14.97
CA THR A 69 33.18 23.43 13.76
C THR A 69 32.15 22.43 13.26
N LYS A 70 31.97 22.28 11.94
CA LYS A 70 31.02 21.29 11.40
C LYS A 70 31.49 19.86 11.74
N CYS A 71 30.55 18.99 12.11
CA CYS A 71 30.81 17.57 12.34
C CYS A 71 31.45 16.93 11.09
N SER A 72 32.57 16.23 11.25
CA SER A 72 33.27 15.58 10.14
C SER A 72 32.47 14.44 9.49
N VAL A 73 31.55 13.81 10.23
CA VAL A 73 30.75 12.67 9.76
C VAL A 73 29.52 13.13 8.99
N CYS A 74 28.66 13.94 9.62
CA CYS A 74 27.39 14.33 9.02
C CYS A 74 27.46 15.66 8.24
N LYS A 75 28.51 16.48 8.44
CA LYS A 75 28.70 17.83 7.86
C LYS A 75 27.57 18.84 8.06
N LYS A 76 26.49 18.44 8.74
CA LYS A 76 25.24 19.23 8.90
C LYS A 76 25.20 20.04 10.19
N ARG A 77 25.75 19.54 11.29
CA ARG A 77 25.70 20.24 12.59
C ARG A 77 27.06 20.79 12.99
N PHE A 78 27.01 21.91 13.69
CA PHE A 78 28.14 22.56 14.31
C PHE A 78 28.39 21.96 15.71
N CYS A 79 29.55 21.35 15.89
CA CYS A 79 30.05 20.82 17.15
C CYS A 79 30.82 21.91 17.89
N ARG A 80 30.75 21.92 19.23
CA ARG A 80 31.68 22.72 20.04
C ARG A 80 33.11 22.24 19.76
N LYS A 81 34.07 23.16 19.69
CA LYS A 81 35.51 22.86 19.49
C LYS A 81 36.09 21.77 20.40
N ASN A 82 35.49 21.56 21.58
CA ASN A 82 35.90 20.56 22.56
C ASN A 82 34.95 19.36 22.63
N CYS A 83 34.03 19.18 21.67
CA CYS A 83 33.39 17.88 21.49
C CYS A 83 34.50 16.91 21.10
N LEU A 84 34.92 16.05 22.02
CA LEU A 84 35.83 14.96 21.72
C LEU A 84 35.25 14.22 20.51
N ILE A 85 36.07 14.04 19.48
CA ILE A 85 35.67 13.44 18.19
C ILE A 85 34.87 12.14 18.43
N GLY A 86 35.24 11.37 19.46
CA GLY A 86 34.52 10.17 19.89
C GLY A 86 33.07 10.40 20.33
N ALA A 87 32.77 11.44 21.11
CA ALA A 87 31.40 11.74 21.57
C ALA A 87 30.49 12.16 20.40
N CYS A 88 31.04 12.93 19.47
CA CYS A 88 30.33 13.35 18.27
C CYS A 88 30.05 12.16 17.31
N VAL A 89 31.02 11.23 17.15
CA VAL A 89 30.82 9.97 16.40
C VAL A 89 29.81 9.06 17.12
N GLN A 90 29.88 8.96 18.45
CA GLN A 90 28.94 8.17 19.24
C GLN A 90 27.50 8.68 19.09
N CYS A 91 27.23 9.98 19.20
CA CYS A 91 25.85 10.47 18.96
C CYS A 91 25.40 10.33 17.49
N CYS A 92 26.32 10.40 16.51
CA CYS A 92 25.96 10.13 15.11
C CYS A 92 25.54 8.67 14.89
N ASN A 93 26.21 7.73 15.56
CA ASN A 93 25.97 6.29 15.41
C ASN A 93 24.89 5.76 16.37
N ASP A 94 24.66 6.40 17.51
CA ASP A 94 23.67 5.98 18.51
C ASP A 94 22.26 6.14 17.94
N PRO A 95 21.47 5.05 17.73
CA PRO A 95 20.14 5.10 17.14
C PRO A 95 19.13 5.93 17.97
N THR A 96 19.41 6.15 19.25
CA THR A 96 18.53 6.83 20.20
C THR A 96 18.87 8.30 20.42
N CYS A 97 19.94 8.83 19.82
CA CYS A 97 20.30 10.25 19.96
C CYS A 97 19.14 11.13 19.42
N ALA A 98 18.42 11.79 20.34
CA ALA A 98 17.32 12.71 20.08
C ALA A 98 17.62 13.78 18.99
N PRO A 99 18.79 14.45 18.97
CA PRO A 99 19.07 15.42 17.91
C PRO A 99 19.20 14.82 16.49
N HIS A 100 19.34 13.51 16.35
CA HIS A 100 19.41 12.84 15.04
C HIS A 100 18.16 12.02 14.70
N SER A 101 17.11 12.03 15.55
CA SER A 101 15.90 11.25 15.28
C SER A 101 15.23 11.70 13.97
N GLU A 102 14.98 13.00 13.84
CA GLU A 102 14.29 13.58 12.69
C GLU A 102 15.05 13.36 11.37
N ALA A 103 16.35 13.65 11.35
CA ALA A 103 17.17 13.43 10.16
C ALA A 103 17.19 11.95 9.73
N ARG A 104 17.14 11.03 10.69
CA ARG A 104 17.05 9.58 10.43
C ARG A 104 15.67 9.18 9.94
N GLU A 105 14.61 9.74 10.47
CA GLU A 105 13.25 9.53 9.97
C GLU A 105 13.10 10.03 8.53
N GLN A 106 13.63 11.21 8.22
CA GLN A 106 13.67 11.72 6.85
C GLN A 106 14.44 10.78 5.91
N LEU A 107 15.61 10.27 6.34
CA LEU A 107 16.41 9.34 5.54
C LEU A 107 15.71 7.99 5.37
N LYS A 108 15.04 7.48 6.40
CA LYS A 108 14.19 6.28 6.33
C LYS A 108 13.02 6.48 5.35
N ARG A 109 12.34 7.64 5.41
CA ARG A 109 11.25 7.99 4.50
C ARG A 109 11.73 8.06 3.05
N LYS A 110 12.86 8.71 2.78
CA LYS A 110 13.47 8.77 1.44
C LYS A 110 13.84 7.39 0.92
N LYS A 111 14.44 6.54 1.76
CA LYS A 111 14.73 5.13 1.40
C LYS A 111 13.46 4.35 1.09
N ALA A 112 12.41 4.47 1.92
CA ALA A 112 11.14 3.79 1.68
C ALA A 112 10.45 4.23 0.38
N ILE A 113 10.62 5.48 -0.04
CA ILE A 113 10.13 5.97 -1.34
C ILE A 113 10.92 5.32 -2.48
N LEU A 114 12.25 5.31 -2.40
CA LEU A 114 13.12 4.71 -3.43
C LEU A 114 12.94 3.18 -3.55
N ASP A 115 12.80 2.50 -2.41
CA ASP A 115 12.55 1.06 -2.35
C ASP A 115 11.11 0.71 -2.77
N GLY A 116 10.22 1.71 -2.88
CA GLY A 116 8.81 1.54 -3.19
C GLY A 116 8.00 0.85 -2.10
N THR A 117 8.51 0.81 -0.87
CA THR A 117 7.85 0.25 0.32
C THR A 117 6.95 1.27 1.03
N ASN A 118 6.89 2.50 0.55
CA ASN A 118 5.97 3.50 1.06
C ASN A 118 4.51 3.06 0.80
N VAL A 119 3.62 3.33 1.76
CA VAL A 119 2.18 3.05 1.72
C VAL A 119 1.56 3.58 0.42
N ILE A 120 1.95 4.79 -0.02
CA ILE A 120 1.45 5.39 -1.26
C ILE A 120 1.83 4.52 -2.47
N THR A 121 3.08 4.06 -2.53
CA THR A 121 3.57 3.20 -3.61
C THR A 121 2.89 1.83 -3.60
N GLU A 122 2.66 1.25 -2.42
CA GLU A 122 1.92 0.00 -2.27
C GLU A 122 0.46 0.14 -2.72
N LEU A 123 -0.22 1.22 -2.32
CA LEU A 123 -1.59 1.51 -2.73
C LEU A 123 -1.67 1.75 -4.24
N ALA A 124 -0.72 2.48 -4.82
CA ALA A 124 -0.62 2.67 -6.26
C ALA A 124 -0.40 1.33 -6.98
N LYS A 125 0.45 0.46 -6.44
CA LYS A 125 0.70 -0.89 -6.99
C LYS A 125 -0.56 -1.76 -6.90
N LYS A 126 -1.31 -1.72 -5.79
CA LYS A 126 -2.61 -2.39 -5.65
C LYS A 126 -3.63 -1.86 -6.65
N LYS A 127 -3.72 -0.54 -6.82
CA LYS A 127 -4.59 0.09 -7.83
C LYS A 127 -4.21 -0.37 -9.24
N ARG A 128 -2.93 -0.38 -9.61
CA ARG A 128 -2.47 -0.91 -10.90
C ARG A 128 -2.76 -2.40 -11.08
N ALA A 129 -2.56 -3.21 -10.04
CA ALA A 129 -2.88 -4.64 -10.08
C ALA A 129 -4.40 -4.91 -10.21
N SER A 130 -5.24 -3.98 -9.76
CA SER A 130 -6.69 -4.04 -9.96
C SER A 130 -7.14 -3.61 -11.37
N LYS A 131 -6.25 -3.02 -12.17
CA LYS A 131 -6.56 -2.65 -13.56
C LYS A 131 -6.70 -3.91 -14.40
N VAL A 132 -7.69 -3.89 -15.28
CA VAL A 132 -7.99 -4.99 -16.20
C VAL A 132 -6.83 -5.13 -17.17
N THR A 133 -6.23 -6.33 -17.27
CA THR A 133 -5.21 -6.59 -18.27
C THR A 133 -5.81 -6.46 -19.67
N PRO A 134 -5.15 -5.74 -20.60
CA PRO A 134 -5.59 -5.65 -21.99
C PRO A 134 -5.80 -7.06 -22.57
N GLY A 135 -6.95 -7.28 -23.21
CA GLY A 135 -7.32 -8.59 -23.76
C GLY A 135 -7.99 -9.55 -22.77
N LEU A 136 -8.28 -9.17 -21.52
CA LEU A 136 -9.14 -10.01 -20.66
C LEU A 136 -10.57 -10.11 -21.21
N PHE A 137 -11.05 -9.05 -21.86
CA PHE A 137 -12.31 -9.05 -22.60
C PHE A 137 -12.00 -9.12 -24.10
N HIS A 138 -12.64 -10.04 -24.80
CA HIS A 138 -12.47 -10.26 -26.24
C HIS A 138 -13.65 -9.69 -27.05
N ASP A 139 -14.48 -8.85 -26.43
CA ASP A 139 -15.60 -8.23 -27.14
C ASP A 139 -15.09 -7.14 -28.08
N THR A 140 -15.50 -7.21 -29.34
CA THR A 140 -15.13 -6.25 -30.39
C THR A 140 -15.64 -4.84 -30.14
N SER A 141 -16.57 -4.65 -29.21
CA SER A 141 -17.10 -3.35 -28.80
C SER A 141 -16.28 -2.66 -27.70
N ILE A 142 -15.25 -3.32 -27.17
CA ILE A 142 -14.40 -2.76 -26.11
C ILE A 142 -13.05 -2.41 -26.71
N GLU A 143 -12.82 -1.12 -26.93
CA GLU A 143 -11.50 -0.62 -27.28
C GLU A 143 -10.71 -0.27 -26.01
N TYR A 144 -9.46 -0.72 -25.98
CA TYR A 144 -8.53 -0.46 -24.89
C TYR A 144 -7.65 0.73 -25.28
N PHE A 145 -7.79 1.85 -24.58
CA PHE A 145 -6.88 2.98 -24.67
C PHE A 145 -5.91 2.92 -23.50
N GLY A 146 -4.74 2.32 -23.74
CA GLY A 146 -3.73 2.08 -22.71
C GLY A 146 -4.25 1.14 -21.62
N GLU A 147 -4.52 1.68 -20.43
CA GLU A 147 -4.98 0.91 -19.27
C GLU A 147 -6.49 1.07 -18.99
N THR A 148 -7.18 1.89 -19.78
CA THR A 148 -8.61 2.17 -19.65
C THR A 148 -9.39 1.51 -20.79
N ALA A 149 -10.42 0.73 -20.45
CA ALA A 149 -11.39 0.24 -21.41
C ALA A 149 -12.47 1.32 -21.59
N VAL A 150 -12.65 1.79 -22.82
CA VAL A 150 -13.65 2.80 -23.15
C VAL A 150 -14.87 2.09 -23.71
N LEU A 151 -16.02 2.23 -23.04
CA LEU A 151 -17.31 1.90 -23.65
C LEU A 151 -17.69 3.09 -24.54
N TRP A 152 -17.67 2.86 -25.85
CA TRP A 152 -17.83 3.93 -26.85
C TRP A 152 -19.17 4.66 -26.82
N ASN A 153 -20.25 4.05 -26.31
CA ASN A 153 -21.50 4.75 -26.10
C ASN A 153 -22.40 4.04 -25.07
N VAL A 154 -22.69 4.71 -23.96
CA VAL A 154 -23.61 4.18 -22.94
C VAL A 154 -25.03 4.04 -23.51
N GLY A 155 -25.43 4.91 -24.44
CA GLY A 155 -26.71 4.84 -25.16
C GLY A 155 -26.86 3.52 -25.93
N GLU A 156 -25.91 3.22 -26.83
CA GLU A 156 -25.94 1.96 -27.60
C GLU A 156 -25.88 0.71 -26.69
N PHE A 157 -25.14 0.80 -25.58
CA PHE A 157 -25.10 -0.26 -24.58
C PHE A 157 -26.45 -0.48 -23.89
N LEU A 158 -27.16 0.60 -23.54
CA LEU A 158 -28.47 0.55 -22.89
C LEU A 158 -29.59 0.15 -23.86
N GLU A 159 -29.44 0.46 -25.14
CA GLU A 159 -30.34 0.04 -26.22
C GLU A 159 -30.23 -1.47 -26.51
N ASN A 160 -29.04 -2.05 -26.38
CA ASN A 160 -28.85 -3.49 -26.55
C ASN A 160 -29.30 -4.28 -25.31
N THR A 161 -30.55 -4.76 -25.34
CA THR A 161 -31.19 -5.51 -24.25
C THR A 161 -30.38 -6.72 -23.78
N LYS A 162 -29.67 -7.42 -24.68
CA LYS A 162 -28.86 -8.59 -24.31
C LYS A 162 -27.66 -8.21 -23.45
N LEU A 163 -26.95 -7.15 -23.83
CA LEU A 163 -25.78 -6.65 -23.09
C LEU A 163 -26.20 -6.05 -21.75
N ARG A 164 -27.28 -5.27 -21.75
CA ARG A 164 -27.89 -4.72 -20.53
C ARG A 164 -28.29 -5.81 -19.55
N GLU A 165 -29.00 -6.85 -20.01
CA GLU A 165 -29.41 -7.96 -19.17
C GLU A 165 -28.23 -8.80 -18.66
N ASP A 166 -27.21 -9.05 -19.48
CA ASP A 166 -26.03 -9.78 -19.02
C ASP A 166 -25.25 -9.00 -17.96
N ALA A 167 -25.08 -7.69 -18.15
CA ALA A 167 -24.45 -6.83 -17.15
C ALA A 167 -25.25 -6.80 -15.84
N MET A 168 -26.58 -6.65 -15.91
CA MET A 168 -27.44 -6.72 -14.72
C MET A 168 -27.37 -8.08 -14.03
N ARG A 169 -27.30 -9.18 -14.79
CA ARG A 169 -27.16 -10.54 -14.27
C ARG A 169 -25.83 -10.73 -13.55
N ARG A 170 -24.72 -10.24 -14.13
CA ARG A 170 -23.39 -10.26 -13.48
C ARG A 170 -23.36 -9.42 -12.22
N CYS A 171 -23.97 -8.24 -12.25
CA CYS A 171 -24.11 -7.36 -11.09
C CYS A 171 -24.86 -8.07 -9.95
N ARG A 172 -26.01 -8.68 -10.22
CA ARG A 172 -26.79 -9.47 -9.23
C ARG A 172 -25.98 -10.61 -8.63
N ARG A 173 -25.22 -11.36 -9.44
CA ARG A 173 -24.35 -12.45 -8.94
C ARG A 173 -23.26 -11.93 -8.01
N LYS A 174 -22.63 -10.81 -8.35
CA LYS A 174 -21.59 -10.18 -7.53
C LYS A 174 -22.17 -9.70 -6.20
N THR A 175 -23.32 -9.02 -6.22
CA THR A 175 -24.01 -8.56 -5.01
C THR A 175 -24.40 -9.73 -4.10
N ALA A 176 -24.96 -10.80 -4.65
CA ALA A 176 -25.29 -12.00 -3.88
C ALA A 176 -24.06 -12.64 -3.23
N THR A 177 -22.91 -12.65 -3.92
CA THR A 177 -21.65 -13.17 -3.38
C THR A 177 -21.10 -12.29 -2.26
N VAL A 178 -21.19 -10.96 -2.41
CA VAL A 178 -20.77 -10.02 -1.36
C VAL A 178 -21.68 -10.13 -0.14
N GLN A 179 -22.98 -10.27 -0.34
CA GLN A 179 -23.95 -10.42 0.74
C GLN A 179 -23.73 -11.74 1.49
N SER A 180 -23.57 -12.87 0.79
CA SER A 180 -23.28 -14.15 1.44
C SER A 180 -21.95 -14.15 2.18
N LYS A 181 -20.93 -13.45 1.65
CA LYS A 181 -19.66 -13.24 2.35
C LYS A 181 -19.86 -12.45 3.64
N ARG A 182 -20.57 -11.32 3.61
CA ARG A 182 -20.89 -10.52 4.81
C ARG A 182 -21.67 -11.31 5.85
N GLU A 183 -22.65 -12.10 5.41
CA GLU A 183 -23.41 -12.99 6.31
C GLU A 183 -22.53 -14.07 6.95
N SER A 184 -21.57 -14.61 6.19
CA SER A 184 -20.61 -15.59 6.71
C SER A 184 -19.62 -14.97 7.70
N GLU A 185 -19.14 -13.75 7.44
CA GLU A 185 -18.24 -13.01 8.34
C GLU A 185 -18.93 -12.66 9.66
N ASN A 186 -20.19 -12.21 9.60
CA ASN A 186 -21.01 -11.94 10.79
C ASN A 186 -21.24 -13.21 11.63
N LYS A 187 -21.38 -14.39 11.02
CA LYS A 187 -21.54 -15.66 11.75
C LYS A 187 -20.24 -16.16 12.38
N VAL A 188 -19.08 -15.91 11.75
CA VAL A 188 -17.77 -16.38 12.25
C VAL A 188 -17.21 -15.46 13.34
N GLY A 189 -17.54 -14.16 13.33
CA GLY A 189 -17.09 -13.19 14.33
C GLY A 189 -17.62 -13.41 15.76
N GLY A 190 -18.76 -14.10 15.92
CA GLY A 190 -19.39 -14.30 17.23
C GLY A 190 -18.70 -15.33 18.15
N GLY A 191 -17.88 -16.23 17.61
CA GLY A 191 -17.27 -17.33 18.38
C GLY A 191 -15.98 -16.94 19.12
N ARG A 192 -15.14 -16.10 18.51
CA ARG A 192 -13.83 -15.71 19.09
C ARG A 192 -13.96 -14.75 20.27
N ALA A 193 -14.89 -13.79 20.20
CA ALA A 193 -15.14 -12.83 21.29
C ALA A 193 -15.67 -13.53 22.55
N LYS A 194 -16.58 -14.51 22.41
CA LYS A 194 -17.10 -15.29 23.54
C LYS A 194 -16.02 -16.13 24.23
N ARG A 195 -15.09 -16.70 23.46
CA ARG A 195 -13.98 -17.51 24.01
C ARG A 195 -12.98 -16.64 24.78
N PHE A 196 -12.66 -15.45 24.28
CA PHE A 196 -11.79 -14.51 25.00
C PHE A 196 -12.42 -14.03 26.30
N LYS A 197 -13.72 -13.70 26.29
CA LYS A 197 -14.45 -13.30 27.51
C LYS A 197 -14.42 -14.40 28.57
N TYR A 198 -14.66 -15.65 28.19
CA TYR A 198 -14.60 -16.79 29.10
C TYR A 198 -13.18 -17.01 29.68
N ILE A 199 -12.13 -16.95 28.86
CA ILE A 199 -10.74 -17.10 29.33
C ILE A 199 -10.37 -15.99 30.31
N HIS A 200 -10.76 -14.74 30.01
CA HIS A 200 -10.49 -13.60 30.88
C HIS A 200 -11.21 -13.72 32.22
N GLU A 201 -12.47 -14.14 32.21
CA GLU A 201 -13.26 -14.36 33.42
C GLU A 201 -12.70 -15.49 34.29
N GLN A 202 -12.22 -16.57 33.68
CA GLN A 202 -11.51 -17.65 34.38
C GLN A 202 -10.19 -17.19 35.04
N LEU A 203 -9.42 -16.33 34.35
CA LEU A 203 -8.19 -15.76 34.92
C LEU A 203 -8.49 -14.81 36.08
N TYR A 204 -9.54 -14.01 35.98
CA TYR A 204 -9.98 -13.12 37.04
C TYR A 204 -10.40 -13.90 38.29
N GLN A 205 -11.24 -14.93 38.15
CA GLN A 205 -11.64 -15.77 39.30
C GLN A 205 -10.45 -16.46 39.97
N LYS A 206 -9.46 -16.94 39.19
CA LYS A 206 -8.22 -17.52 39.74
C LYS A 206 -7.37 -16.51 40.52
N SER A 207 -7.41 -15.23 40.18
CA SER A 207 -6.66 -14.20 40.90
C SER A 207 -7.25 -13.87 42.27
N LEU A 208 -8.57 -14.04 42.44
CA LEU A 208 -9.28 -13.79 43.70
C LEU A 208 -9.11 -14.92 44.74
N GLN A 209 -8.64 -16.09 44.32
CA GLN A 209 -8.43 -17.26 45.20
C GLN A 209 -7.01 -17.34 45.79
N LYS A 210 -6.19 -16.31 45.58
CA LYS A 210 -4.86 -16.16 46.20
C LYS A 210 -4.90 -15.09 47.26
#